data_AF-A0A7W1SQ21-F1
#
_entry.id   AF-A0A7W1SQ21-F1
#
_cell.length_a   1.000
_cell.length_b   1.000
_cell.length_c   1.000
_cell.angle_alpha   90.00
_cell.angle_beta   90.00
_cell.angle_gamma   90.00
#
_symmetry.space_group_name_H-M   'P 1'
#
loop_
_entity.id
_entity.type
_entity.pdbx_description
1 polymer ?
#
loop_
_entity_poly.entity_id
_entity_poly.type
_entity_poly.pdbx_seq_one_letter_code
_entity_poly.pdbx_strand_id
1 'polypeptide(L)'
;MDFSEFNKELLKKAQKAKNAINQTLAMKLETEALRFVDDNFNNQAWEGIAWEKSGDGTILVKSGDLRRGFYAEQKGSEIHIKNQIPYAKAHNEGFEGTVNVPAHKRAVLS
;
A
#
# COMPACT_ATOMS: atom_id res chain seq x y z
N MET A 1 -6.91 47.42 13.52
CA MET A 1 -5.89 46.37 13.39
C MET A 1 -4.54 47.05 13.48
N ASP A 2 -3.81 46.79 14.55
CA ASP A 2 -2.41 47.23 14.65
C ASP A 2 -1.48 46.25 13.89
N PHE A 3 -0.20 46.61 13.80
CA PHE A 3 0.79 45.79 13.08
C PHE A 3 1.00 44.40 13.70
N SER A 4 0.85 44.26 15.01
CA SER A 4 0.96 42.97 15.72
C SER A 4 -0.21 42.06 15.37
N GLU A 5 -1.43 42.60 15.37
CA GLU A 5 -2.63 41.89 15.00
C GLU A 5 -2.60 41.48 13.52
N PHE A 6 -2.13 42.36 12.64
CA PHE A 6 -1.90 42.04 11.24
C PHE A 6 -0.92 40.88 11.06
N ASN A 7 0.25 40.91 11.73
CA ASN A 7 1.25 39.84 11.65
C ASN A 7 0.71 38.51 12.19
N LYS A 8 -0.07 38.54 13.28
CA LYS A 8 -0.71 37.33 13.83
C LYS A 8 -1.68 36.70 12.83
N GLU A 9 -2.50 37.51 12.16
CA GLU A 9 -3.41 37.01 11.13
C GLU A 9 -2.68 36.51 9.88
N LEU A 10 -1.57 37.17 9.49
CA LEU A 10 -0.70 36.69 8.41
C LEU A 10 -0.14 35.30 8.73
N LEU A 11 0.40 35.10 9.93
CA LEU A 11 0.95 33.81 10.37
C LEU A 11 -0.11 32.71 10.41
N LYS A 12 -1.32 33.01 10.92
CA LYS A 12 -2.44 32.06 10.89
C LYS A 12 -2.82 31.65 9.46
N LYS A 13 -2.91 32.60 8.55
CA LYS A 13 -3.22 32.33 7.13
C LYS A 13 -2.14 31.49 6.47
N ALA A 14 -0.86 31.81 6.71
CA ALA A 14 0.27 31.02 6.22
C ALA A 14 0.22 29.57 6.75
N GLN A 15 -0.05 29.37 8.04
CA GLN A 15 -0.18 28.05 8.63
C GLN A 15 -1.37 27.27 8.02
N LYS A 16 -2.51 27.94 7.82
CA LYS A 16 -3.68 27.33 7.17
C LYS A 16 -3.35 26.89 5.73
N ALA A 17 -2.63 27.71 4.96
CA ALA A 17 -2.20 27.37 3.61
C ALA A 17 -1.25 26.16 3.62
N LYS A 18 -0.26 26.13 4.51
CA LYS A 18 0.64 24.99 4.69
C LYS A 18 -0.12 23.70 4.99
N ASN A 19 -1.07 23.74 5.91
CA ASN A 19 -1.87 22.56 6.26
C ASN A 19 -2.71 22.06 5.07
N ALA A 20 -3.33 22.98 4.32
CA ALA A 20 -4.12 22.62 3.14
C ALA A 20 -3.27 21.99 2.03
N ILE A 21 -2.06 22.53 1.79
CA ILE A 21 -1.09 21.95 0.85
C ILE A 21 -0.69 20.56 1.30
N ASN A 22 -0.31 20.38 2.56
CA ASN A 22 0.13 19.09 3.09
C ASN A 22 -0.99 18.04 2.98
N GLN A 23 -2.23 18.39 3.33
CA GLN A 23 -3.36 17.47 3.21
C GLN A 23 -3.63 17.09 1.75
N THR A 24 -3.57 18.07 0.84
CA THR A 24 -3.77 17.82 -0.60
C THR A 24 -2.67 16.93 -1.16
N LEU A 25 -1.43 17.20 -0.79
CA LEU A 25 -0.28 16.39 -1.20
C LEU A 25 -0.40 14.96 -0.68
N ALA A 26 -0.78 14.78 0.59
CA ALA A 26 -0.95 13.46 1.18
C ALA A 26 -1.99 12.63 0.43
N MET A 27 -3.19 13.19 0.15
CA MET A 27 -4.22 12.48 -0.62
C MET A 27 -3.75 12.06 -2.03
N LYS A 28 -2.97 12.92 -2.70
CA LYS A 28 -2.40 12.58 -4.01
C LYS A 28 -1.38 11.47 -3.93
N LEU A 29 -0.48 11.53 -2.94
CA LEU A 29 0.53 10.51 -2.72
C LEU A 29 -0.09 9.15 -2.36
N GLU A 30 -1.15 9.13 -1.54
CA GLU A 30 -1.90 7.90 -1.25
C GLU A 30 -2.48 7.27 -2.51
N THR A 31 -3.13 8.09 -3.34
CA THR A 31 -3.74 7.63 -4.59
C THR A 31 -2.68 7.06 -5.53
N GLU A 32 -1.55 7.76 -5.70
CA GLU A 32 -0.47 7.32 -6.58
C GLU A 32 0.22 6.06 -6.06
N ALA A 33 0.44 5.96 -4.75
CA ALA A 33 1.04 4.77 -4.14
C ALA A 33 0.15 3.54 -4.28
N LEU A 34 -1.17 3.68 -4.11
CA LEU A 34 -2.11 2.59 -4.34
C LEU A 34 -2.18 2.21 -5.81
N ARG A 35 -2.15 3.18 -6.72
CA ARG A 35 -2.10 2.92 -8.16
C ARG A 35 -0.82 2.17 -8.54
N PHE A 36 0.33 2.59 -8.02
CA PHE A 36 1.60 1.90 -8.23
C PHE A 36 1.54 0.42 -7.84
N VAL A 37 0.95 0.11 -6.67
CA VAL A 37 0.76 -1.28 -6.25
C VAL A 37 -0.18 -2.01 -7.20
N ASP A 38 -1.34 -1.43 -7.54
CA ASP A 38 -2.32 -2.04 -8.44
C ASP A 38 -1.74 -2.34 -9.83
N ASP A 39 -1.00 -1.40 -10.40
CA ASP A 39 -0.35 -1.50 -11.70
C ASP A 39 0.69 -2.62 -11.71
N ASN A 40 1.50 -2.75 -10.66
CA ASN A 40 2.48 -3.84 -10.55
C ASN A 40 1.78 -5.22 -10.48
N PHE A 41 0.67 -5.34 -9.75
CA PHE A 41 -0.13 -6.58 -9.74
C PHE A 41 -0.77 -6.88 -11.11
N ASN A 42 -1.32 -5.86 -11.79
CA ASN A 42 -1.94 -6.01 -13.11
C ASN A 42 -0.92 -6.45 -14.16
N ASN A 43 0.22 -5.78 -14.18
CA ASN A 43 1.28 -6.01 -15.15
C ASN A 43 2.16 -7.23 -14.81
N GLN A 44 2.05 -7.77 -13.58
CA GLN A 44 2.92 -8.81 -13.05
C GLN A 44 4.41 -8.43 -13.20
N ALA A 45 4.71 -7.19 -12.85
CA ALA A 45 5.99 -6.56 -13.07
C ALA A 45 6.30 -5.57 -11.94
N TRP A 46 7.58 -5.31 -11.71
CA TRP A 46 8.05 -4.17 -10.94
C TRP A 46 8.49 -3.07 -11.88
N GLU A 47 7.73 -1.97 -11.97
CA GLU A 47 8.09 -0.83 -12.83
C GLU A 47 8.39 -1.22 -14.29
N GLY A 48 7.60 -2.17 -14.82
CA GLY A 48 7.76 -2.70 -16.17
C GLY A 48 8.76 -3.86 -16.31
N ILE A 49 9.49 -4.21 -15.24
CA ILE A 49 10.35 -5.40 -15.21
C ILE A 49 9.49 -6.59 -14.78
N ALA A 50 9.16 -7.47 -15.73
CA ALA A 50 8.32 -8.64 -15.48
C ALA A 50 8.92 -9.54 -14.38
N TRP A 51 8.05 -10.04 -13.51
CA TRP A 51 8.44 -11.03 -12.51
C TRP A 51 8.67 -12.41 -13.15
N GLU A 52 9.55 -13.20 -12.53
CA GLU A 52 9.77 -14.57 -12.96
C GLU A 52 8.50 -15.41 -12.77
N LYS A 53 8.04 -16.04 -13.85
CA LYS A 53 6.85 -16.89 -13.82
C LYS A 53 7.26 -18.31 -13.43
N SER A 54 6.61 -18.86 -12.40
CA SER A 54 6.77 -20.26 -12.01
C SER A 54 5.71 -21.19 -12.64
N GLY A 55 5.16 -20.83 -13.80
CA GLY A 55 4.14 -21.60 -14.54
C GLY A 55 3.23 -20.72 -15.40
N ASP A 56 2.16 -21.33 -15.94
CA ASP A 56 1.24 -20.70 -16.91
C ASP A 56 0.17 -19.77 -16.26
N GLY A 57 0.22 -19.60 -14.94
CA GLY A 57 -0.76 -18.83 -14.17
C GLY A 57 -0.39 -17.36 -13.96
N THR A 58 -1.34 -16.57 -13.46
CA THR A 58 -1.08 -15.21 -12.97
C THR A 58 -0.36 -15.27 -11.62
N ILE A 59 0.81 -14.64 -11.53
CA ILE A 59 1.62 -14.58 -10.32
C ILE A 59 0.77 -13.99 -9.17
N LEU A 60 0.71 -14.70 -8.03
CA LEU A 60 0.12 -14.23 -6.77
C LEU A 60 -1.38 -13.88 -6.78
N VAL A 61 -2.13 -14.26 -7.82
CA VAL A 61 -3.56 -13.96 -7.96
C VAL A 61 -4.36 -15.25 -8.11
N LYS A 62 -4.82 -15.83 -7.00
CA LYS A 62 -5.86 -16.88 -7.03
C LYS A 62 -7.27 -16.27 -7.10
N SER A 63 -7.53 -15.23 -6.30
CA SER A 63 -8.83 -14.55 -6.20
C SER A 63 -8.75 -13.02 -6.40
N GLY A 64 -7.54 -12.46 -6.47
CA GLY A 64 -7.30 -11.02 -6.51
C GLY A 64 -7.49 -10.29 -5.18
N ASP A 65 -7.79 -11.01 -4.09
CA ASP A 65 -8.02 -10.40 -2.78
C ASP A 65 -6.77 -9.70 -2.24
N LEU A 66 -5.58 -10.24 -2.49
CA LEU A 66 -4.33 -9.59 -2.10
C LEU A 66 -4.19 -8.22 -2.75
N ARG A 67 -4.37 -8.14 -4.07
CA ARG A 67 -4.34 -6.88 -4.83
C ARG A 67 -5.37 -5.88 -4.30
N ARG A 68 -6.63 -6.31 -4.09
CA ARG A 68 -7.72 -5.44 -3.63
C ARG A 68 -7.61 -5.03 -2.15
N GLY A 69 -6.85 -5.77 -1.35
CA GLY A 69 -6.75 -5.58 0.10
C GLY A 69 -5.79 -4.46 0.52
N PHE A 70 -5.09 -3.80 -0.41
CA PHE A 70 -4.19 -2.71 -0.09
C PHE A 70 -4.96 -1.40 0.20
N TYR A 71 -4.53 -0.70 1.24
CA TYR A 71 -5.03 0.64 1.59
C TYR A 71 -3.90 1.50 2.13
N ALA A 72 -4.09 2.81 2.09
CA ALA A 72 -3.15 3.79 2.63
C ALA A 72 -3.63 4.32 3.98
N GLU A 73 -2.70 4.62 4.87
CA GLU A 73 -2.94 5.24 6.17
C GLU A 73 -1.91 6.34 6.43
N GLN A 74 -2.35 7.55 6.74
CA GLN A 74 -1.45 8.64 7.14
C GLN A 74 -1.06 8.50 8.59
N LYS A 75 0.24 8.51 8.86
CA LYS A 75 0.80 8.51 10.21
C LYS A 75 1.76 9.67 10.37
N GLY A 76 1.25 10.81 10.85
CA GLY A 76 2.05 12.03 10.98
C GLY A 76 2.48 12.57 9.62
N SER A 77 3.78 12.53 9.33
CA SER A 77 4.35 12.93 8.04
C SER A 77 4.57 11.76 7.07
N GLU A 78 4.17 10.55 7.44
CA GLU A 78 4.36 9.34 6.65
C GLU A 78 3.03 8.84 6.08
N ILE A 79 3.11 8.15 4.94
CA ILE A 79 2.01 7.37 4.36
C ILE A 79 2.42 5.92 4.42
N HIS A 80 1.63 5.10 5.10
CA HIS A 80 1.85 3.67 5.25
C HIS A 80 0.92 2.94 4.29
N ILE A 81 1.47 2.10 3.42
CA ILE A 81 0.69 1.21 2.57
C ILE A 81 0.57 -0.14 3.27
N LYS A 82 -0.66 -0.57 3.54
CA LYS A 82 -0.96 -1.73 4.37
C LYS A 82 -1.91 -2.69 3.67
N ASN A 83 -1.93 -3.92 4.14
CA ASN A 83 -2.87 -4.94 3.70
C ASN A 83 -3.19 -5.89 4.86
N GLN A 84 -4.49 -6.13 5.08
CA GLN A 84 -5.00 -6.88 6.23
C GLN A 84 -5.57 -8.26 5.85
N ILE A 85 -5.44 -8.69 4.59
CA ILE A 85 -5.85 -10.05 4.24
C ILE A 85 -4.97 -11.07 4.98
N PRO A 86 -5.48 -12.27 5.33
CA PRO A 86 -4.77 -13.22 6.19
C PRO A 86 -3.33 -13.51 5.74
N TYR A 87 -3.13 -13.66 4.43
CA TYR A 87 -1.80 -13.85 3.84
C TYR A 87 -0.87 -12.66 4.13
N ALA A 88 -1.29 -11.44 3.79
CA ALA A 88 -0.46 -10.25 3.99
C ALA A 88 -0.21 -9.97 5.48
N LYS A 89 -1.23 -10.19 6.32
CA LYS A 89 -1.14 -10.00 7.77
C LYS A 89 -0.07 -10.89 8.40
N ALA A 90 -0.05 -12.18 8.04
CA ALA A 90 0.97 -13.12 8.51
C ALA A 90 2.41 -12.69 8.16
N HIS A 91 2.59 -12.05 6.99
CA HIS A 91 3.90 -11.50 6.59
C HIS A 91 4.24 -10.17 7.28
N ASN A 92 3.25 -9.30 7.50
CA ASN A 92 3.46 -7.97 8.09
C ASN A 92 3.66 -8.00 9.61
N GLU A 93 2.93 -8.86 10.30
CA GLU A 93 2.85 -8.90 11.77
C GLU A 93 3.51 -10.15 12.37
N GLY A 94 3.93 -11.09 11.52
CA GLY A 94 4.28 -12.44 11.92
C GLY A 94 3.05 -13.33 12.08
N PHE A 95 3.29 -14.63 12.23
CA PHE A 95 2.24 -15.61 12.44
C PHE A 95 2.63 -16.54 13.60
N GLU A 96 1.70 -16.73 14.53
CA GLU A 96 1.81 -17.72 15.60
C GLU A 96 0.58 -18.64 15.55
N GLY A 97 0.81 -19.95 15.48
CA GLY A 97 -0.25 -20.95 15.44
C GLY A 97 0.14 -22.22 14.69
N THR A 98 -0.78 -23.18 14.63
CA THR A 98 -0.61 -24.43 13.88
C THR A 98 -1.27 -24.33 12.51
N VAL A 99 -0.53 -24.64 11.45
CA VAL A 99 -1.05 -24.72 10.08
C VAL A 99 -1.19 -26.20 9.70
N ASN A 100 -2.42 -26.62 9.40
CA ASN A 100 -2.68 -27.95 8.86
C ASN A 100 -2.38 -27.96 7.36
N VAL A 101 -1.24 -28.55 6.98
CA VAL A 101 -0.83 -28.70 5.58
C VAL A 101 -1.17 -30.11 5.09
N PRO A 102 -1.99 -30.27 4.03
CA PRO A 102 -2.28 -31.58 3.46
C PRO A 102 -1.01 -32.31 2.98
N ALA A 103 -0.95 -33.63 3.16
CA ALA A 103 0.15 -34.43 2.64
C ALA A 103 0.18 -34.40 1.11
N HIS A 104 1.30 -33.98 0.52
CA HIS A 104 1.47 -33.92 -0.93
C HIS A 104 1.94 -35.27 -1.49
N LYS A 105 1.23 -35.84 -2.48
CA LYS A 105 1.71 -37.00 -3.26
C LYS A 105 2.40 -36.50 -4.52
N ARG A 106 3.67 -36.82 -4.71
CA ARG A 106 4.40 -36.57 -5.97
C ARG A 106 4.21 -37.78 -6.88
N ALA A 107 3.76 -37.56 -8.11
CA ALA A 107 3.83 -38.60 -9.14
C ALA A 107 5.29 -38.70 -9.61
N VAL A 108 5.83 -39.92 -9.64
CA VAL A 108 7.08 -40.19 -10.36
C VAL A 108 6.65 -40.40 -11.82
N LEU A 109 7.09 -39.52 -12.71
CA LEU A 109 6.95 -39.75 -14.15
C LEU A 109 7.90 -40.91 -14.51
N SER A 110 7.33 -42.06 -14.84
CA SER A 110 8.04 -43.23 -15.40
C SER A 110 8.21 -43.11 -16.90
#